data_AF-A0A8S3I0C8-F1
#
_entry.id   AF-A0A8S3I0C8-F1
#
_cell.length_a   1.000
_cell.length_b   1.000
_cell.length_c   1.000
_cell.angle_alpha   90.00
_cell.angle_beta   90.00
_cell.angle_gamma   90.00
#
_symmetry.space_group_name_H-M   'P 1'
#
loop_
_entity.id
_entity.type
_entity.pdbx_description
1 polymer ?
#
loop_
_entity_poly.entity_id
_entity_poly.type
_entity_poly.pdbx_seq_one_letter_code
_entity_poly.pdbx_strand_id
1 'polypeptide(L)'
;MYGLEPSDRYEIKRIAGRIVPAIGTTTATVSGLIIIEFVKLCLSQIKDLPLDVYRNFYINIALPFLIASEPLACLTQKIGKFDVNIWSSFEIKGNPDMTLEGFITEVEKKYNIKPVLISEGVKSVYAPWMPKASSQLKRKMDDLLSHKLNVTYSDLVVLPDDNDMDIQTDGNSEATPPPIRYYFHS
;
A
#
# COMPACT_ATOMS: atom_id res chain seq x y z
N MET A 1 -49.20 6.79 9.10
CA MET A 1 -48.79 8.13 8.61
C MET A 1 -48.12 8.12 7.21
N TYR A 2 -47.77 6.96 6.63
CA TYR A 2 -47.37 6.85 5.21
C TYR A 2 -48.01 5.66 4.46
N GLY A 3 -49.00 4.98 5.05
CA GLY A 3 -49.61 3.78 4.44
C GLY A 3 -48.68 2.56 4.31
N LEU A 4 -47.48 2.61 4.88
CA LEU A 4 -46.55 1.48 4.91
C LEU A 4 -47.06 0.39 5.84
N GLU A 5 -46.93 -0.87 5.41
CA GLU A 5 -47.20 -2.01 6.27
C GLU A 5 -46.19 -2.05 7.44
N PRO A 6 -46.63 -2.35 8.67
CA PRO A 6 -45.73 -2.49 9.80
C PRO A 6 -44.84 -3.72 9.62
N SER A 7 -43.51 -3.54 9.69
CA SER A 7 -42.54 -4.63 9.63
C SER A 7 -42.37 -5.32 10.98
N ASP A 8 -42.01 -6.60 10.95
CA ASP A 8 -41.75 -7.38 12.16
C ASP A 8 -40.45 -6.95 12.88
N ARG A 9 -40.41 -7.17 14.20
CA ARG A 9 -39.27 -6.82 15.06
C ARG A 9 -37.96 -7.43 14.57
N TYR A 10 -37.95 -8.66 14.06
CA TYR A 10 -36.72 -9.30 13.60
C TYR A 10 -36.17 -8.63 12.34
N GLU A 11 -37.04 -8.23 11.41
CA GLU A 11 -36.65 -7.52 10.20
C GLU A 11 -36.14 -6.10 10.53
N ILE A 12 -36.84 -5.39 11.42
CA ILE A 12 -36.40 -4.08 11.92
C ILE A 12 -35.03 -4.20 12.58
N LYS A 13 -34.81 -5.22 13.41
CA LYS A 13 -33.52 -5.46 14.06
C LYS A 13 -32.42 -5.78 13.05
N ARG A 14 -32.71 -6.55 12.01
CA ARG A 14 -31.77 -6.86 10.93
C ARG A 14 -31.31 -5.60 10.21
N ILE A 15 -32.25 -4.74 9.81
CA ILE A 15 -31.98 -3.52 9.03
C ILE A 15 -31.34 -2.45 9.91
N ALA A 16 -31.96 -2.09 11.03
CA ALA A 16 -31.47 -1.04 11.93
C ALA A 16 -30.12 -1.42 12.56
N GLY A 17 -29.93 -2.71 12.87
CA GLY A 17 -28.68 -3.23 13.41
C GLY A 17 -27.61 -3.56 12.37
N ARG A 18 -27.89 -3.38 11.06
CA ARG A 18 -26.99 -3.73 9.95
C ARG A 18 -26.40 -5.15 10.09
N ILE A 19 -27.26 -6.11 10.46
CA ILE A 19 -26.82 -7.48 10.76
C ILE A 19 -26.43 -8.19 9.46
N VAL A 20 -25.18 -8.64 9.39
CA VAL A 20 -24.69 -9.52 8.31
C VAL A 20 -25.04 -10.97 8.66
N PRO A 21 -25.81 -11.68 7.82
CA PRO A 21 -26.13 -13.08 8.07
C PRO A 21 -24.87 -13.94 7.94
N ALA A 22 -24.67 -14.86 8.88
CA ALA A 22 -23.56 -15.80 8.88
C ALA A 22 -24.04 -17.17 9.36
N ILE A 23 -23.49 -18.22 8.76
CA ILE A 23 -23.73 -19.61 9.14
C ILE A 23 -22.40 -20.35 9.17
N GLY A 24 -22.25 -21.29 10.11
CA GLY A 24 -20.99 -22.00 10.33
C GLY A 24 -20.53 -22.80 9.11
N THR A 25 -21.45 -23.27 8.26
CA THR A 25 -21.12 -24.04 7.05
C THR A 25 -20.32 -23.20 6.05
N THR A 26 -20.77 -21.98 5.72
CA THR A 26 -20.02 -21.07 4.84
C THR A 26 -18.66 -20.71 5.42
N THR A 27 -18.56 -20.49 6.74
CA THR A 27 -17.30 -20.16 7.41
C THR A 27 -16.31 -21.34 7.37
N ALA A 28 -16.79 -22.56 7.63
CA ALA A 28 -15.96 -23.76 7.57
C ALA A 28 -15.45 -24.03 6.15
N THR A 29 -16.30 -23.88 5.13
CA THR A 29 -15.89 -24.07 3.74
C THR A 29 -14.86 -23.03 3.30
N VAL A 30 -15.09 -21.74 3.59
CA VAL A 30 -14.12 -20.68 3.26
C VAL A 30 -12.78 -20.90 3.97
N SER A 31 -12.81 -21.29 5.25
CA SER A 31 -11.58 -21.58 6.02
C SER A 31 -10.80 -22.76 5.44
N GLY A 32 -11.49 -23.82 5.01
CA GLY A 32 -10.85 -24.97 4.35
C GLY A 32 -10.16 -24.57 3.04
N LEU A 33 -10.80 -23.73 2.23
CA LEU A 33 -10.21 -23.21 0.99
C LEU A 33 -8.99 -22.32 1.25
N ILE A 34 -9.04 -21.48 2.28
CA ILE A 34 -7.89 -20.67 2.71
C ILE A 34 -6.71 -21.56 3.12
N ILE A 35 -6.95 -22.63 3.88
CA ILE A 35 -5.90 -23.55 4.31
C ILE A 35 -5.23 -24.23 3.10
N ILE A 36 -6.00 -24.59 2.06
CA ILE A 36 -5.45 -25.15 0.83
C ILE A 36 -4.47 -24.17 0.16
N GLU A 37 -4.84 -22.90 0.01
CA GLU A 37 -3.93 -21.88 -0.56
C GLU A 37 -2.75 -21.58 0.37
N PHE A 38 -2.94 -21.63 1.68
CA PHE A 38 -1.87 -21.47 2.66
C PHE A 38 -0.80 -22.56 2.54
N VAL A 39 -1.20 -23.82 2.33
CA VAL A 39 -0.25 -24.91 2.08
C VAL A 39 0.59 -24.64 0.83
N LYS A 40 -0.02 -24.09 -0.24
CA LYS A 40 0.72 -23.70 -1.45
C LYS A 40 1.74 -22.60 -1.17
N LEU A 41 1.38 -21.60 -0.35
CA LEU A 41 2.30 -20.55 0.10
C LEU A 41 3.48 -21.10 0.93
N CYS A 42 3.23 -22.08 1.80
CA CYS A 42 4.32 -22.73 2.53
C CYS A 42 5.25 -23.50 1.58
N LEU A 43 4.69 -24.20 0.59
CA LEU A 43 5.46 -24.91 -0.42
C LEU A 43 6.28 -23.94 -1.30
N SER A 44 5.78 -22.72 -1.54
CA SER A 44 6.48 -21.72 -2.33
C SER A 44 7.77 -21.20 -1.69
N GLN A 45 7.97 -21.45 -0.39
CA GLN A 45 9.25 -21.16 0.28
C GLN A 45 10.34 -22.20 -0.03
N ILE A 46 9.95 -23.39 -0.49
CA ILE A 46 10.85 -24.52 -0.75
C ILE A 46 11.06 -24.71 -2.26
N LYS A 47 10.03 -24.43 -3.06
CA LYS A 47 10.02 -24.58 -4.52
C LYS A 47 9.33 -23.38 -5.15
N ASP A 48 9.89 -22.82 -6.22
CA ASP A 48 9.19 -21.78 -6.97
C ASP A 48 7.91 -22.33 -7.60
N LEU A 49 6.76 -21.80 -7.16
CA LEU A 49 5.44 -22.10 -7.71
C LEU A 49 4.98 -20.93 -8.59
N PRO A 50 4.57 -21.19 -9.84
CA PRO A 50 4.04 -20.16 -10.71
C PRO A 50 2.66 -19.65 -10.23
N LEU A 51 2.31 -18.44 -10.65
CA LEU A 51 1.11 -17.73 -10.21
C LEU A 51 -0.19 -18.48 -10.55
N ASP A 52 -0.19 -19.20 -11.68
CA ASP A 52 -1.29 -20.03 -12.19
C ASP A 52 -1.58 -21.27 -11.34
N VAL A 53 -0.85 -21.53 -10.25
CA VAL A 53 -1.19 -22.59 -9.28
C VAL A 53 -2.14 -22.07 -8.19
N TYR A 54 -2.14 -20.76 -7.96
CA TYR A 54 -3.00 -20.13 -6.96
C TYR A 54 -4.41 -19.91 -7.49
N ARG A 55 -5.39 -19.92 -6.59
CA ARG A 55 -6.80 -19.75 -6.95
C ARG A 55 -7.52 -18.83 -5.96
N ASN A 56 -8.25 -17.86 -6.50
CA ASN A 56 -9.29 -17.13 -5.79
C ASN A 56 -10.59 -17.93 -5.87
N PHE A 57 -11.23 -18.19 -4.72
CA PHE A 57 -12.47 -18.95 -4.66
C PHE A 57 -13.68 -18.06 -4.38
N TYR A 58 -14.72 -18.22 -5.18
CA TYR A 58 -16.03 -17.60 -5.00
C TYR A 58 -17.06 -18.71 -4.76
N ILE A 59 -17.83 -18.60 -3.69
CA ILE A 59 -18.77 -19.65 -3.27
C ILE A 59 -20.16 -19.09 -3.01
N ASN A 60 -21.17 -19.83 -3.46
CA ASN A 60 -22.55 -19.64 -3.05
C ASN A 60 -23.19 -21.01 -2.76
N ILE A 61 -23.33 -21.33 -1.48
CA ILE A 61 -23.84 -22.64 -1.01
C ILE A 61 -25.36 -22.77 -1.22
N ALA A 62 -26.09 -21.66 -1.41
CA ALA A 62 -27.52 -21.72 -1.70
C ALA A 62 -27.81 -22.27 -3.11
N LEU A 63 -26.93 -21.97 -4.08
CA LEU A 63 -26.97 -22.46 -5.46
C LEU A 63 -25.94 -23.57 -5.73
N PRO A 64 -25.55 -24.30 -4.68
CA PRO A 64 -24.27 -25.03 -4.50
C PRO A 64 -23.23 -24.86 -5.63
N PHE A 65 -22.72 -23.64 -5.84
CA PHE A 65 -21.65 -23.41 -6.81
C PHE A 65 -20.38 -22.86 -6.16
N LEU A 66 -19.25 -23.26 -6.74
CA LEU A 66 -17.91 -22.80 -6.42
C LEU A 66 -17.19 -22.49 -7.73
N ILE A 67 -16.66 -21.27 -7.84
CA ILE A 67 -15.90 -20.79 -8.99
C ILE A 67 -14.50 -20.46 -8.51
N ALA A 68 -13.50 -20.95 -9.23
CA ALA A 68 -12.10 -20.63 -8.98
C ALA A 68 -11.57 -19.78 -10.13
N SER A 69 -10.87 -18.70 -9.83
CA SER A 69 -10.18 -17.88 -10.82
C SER A 69 -8.70 -17.75 -10.45
N GLU A 70 -7.85 -17.56 -11.46
CA GLU A 70 -6.45 -17.22 -11.22
C GLU A 70 -6.34 -15.80 -10.66
N PRO A 71 -5.39 -15.56 -9.74
CA PRO A 71 -5.08 -14.20 -9.31
C PRO A 71 -4.42 -13.44 -10.47
N LEU A 72 -4.72 -12.14 -10.54
CA LEU A 72 -4.10 -11.28 -11.55
C LEU A 72 -2.63 -11.06 -11.21
N ALA A 73 -1.80 -11.03 -12.25
CA ALA A 73 -0.42 -10.60 -12.11
C ALA A 73 -0.39 -9.14 -11.61
N CYS A 74 0.62 -8.84 -10.79
CA CYS A 74 0.79 -7.49 -10.29
C CYS A 74 1.08 -6.53 -11.45
N LEU A 75 0.30 -5.45 -11.54
CA LEU A 75 0.56 -4.39 -12.52
C LEU A 75 1.92 -3.75 -12.21
N THR A 76 2.73 -3.60 -13.25
CA THR A 76 4.01 -2.92 -13.20
C THR A 76 3.94 -1.60 -13.96
N GLN A 77 4.62 -0.58 -13.43
CA GLN A 77 4.74 0.75 -14.02
C GLN A 77 6.21 1.09 -14.15
N LYS A 78 6.58 1.82 -15.21
CA LYS A 78 7.95 2.28 -15.42
C LYS A 78 8.13 3.68 -14.84
N ILE A 79 9.08 3.81 -13.92
CA ILE A 79 9.51 5.10 -13.38
C ILE A 79 10.99 5.25 -13.68
N GLY A 80 11.32 6.09 -14.67
CA GLY A 80 12.66 6.23 -15.21
C GLY A 80 13.20 4.89 -15.72
N LYS A 81 14.15 4.30 -14.99
CA LYS A 81 14.78 3.01 -15.33
C LYS A 81 14.25 1.82 -14.52
N PHE A 82 13.34 2.05 -13.59
CA PHE A 82 12.85 1.03 -12.66
C PHE A 82 11.45 0.55 -13.06
N ASP A 83 11.27 -0.77 -13.12
CA ASP A 83 9.96 -1.40 -13.15
C ASP A 83 9.46 -1.51 -11.71
N VAL A 84 8.47 -0.69 -11.35
CA VAL A 84 7.88 -0.63 -10.01
C VAL A 84 6.49 -1.23 -10.00
N ASN A 85 6.09 -1.75 -8.85
CA ASN A 85 4.75 -2.28 -8.60
C ASN A 85 4.30 -1.97 -7.17
N ILE A 86 3.11 -2.40 -6.77
CA ILE A 86 2.57 -2.09 -5.43
C ILE A 86 3.39 -2.67 -4.26
N TRP A 87 4.27 -3.64 -4.53
CA TRP A 87 5.15 -4.28 -3.54
C TRP A 87 6.56 -3.68 -3.52
N SER A 88 6.85 -2.77 -4.45
CA SER A 88 8.16 -2.14 -4.58
C SER A 88 8.29 -1.04 -3.53
N SER A 89 9.48 -0.93 -2.94
CA SER A 89 9.87 0.18 -2.07
C SER A 89 11.26 0.67 -2.48
N PHE A 90 11.46 1.97 -2.52
CA PHE A 90 12.79 2.54 -2.69
C PHE A 90 13.50 2.61 -1.34
N GLU A 91 14.81 2.45 -1.33
CA GLU A 91 15.57 2.37 -0.09
C GLU A 91 16.69 3.41 -0.08
N ILE A 92 16.73 4.19 0.98
CA ILE A 92 17.79 5.16 1.25
C ILE A 92 18.35 4.88 2.63
N LYS A 93 19.65 4.61 2.68
CA LYS A 93 20.37 4.43 3.94
C LYS A 93 20.82 5.79 4.44
N GLY A 94 20.30 6.17 5.59
CA GLY A 94 20.67 7.40 6.26
C GLY A 94 21.98 7.30 7.02
N ASN A 95 22.58 8.47 7.21
CA ASN A 95 23.64 8.70 8.19
C ASN A 95 23.09 9.62 9.30
N PRO A 96 23.66 9.59 10.53
CA PRO A 96 23.20 10.44 11.66
C PRO A 96 23.29 11.96 11.42
N ASP A 97 24.05 12.37 10.40
CA ASP A 97 24.22 13.76 10.00
C ASP A 97 23.46 14.10 8.70
N MET A 98 22.65 13.17 8.18
CA MET A 98 21.95 13.38 6.93
C MET A 98 20.85 14.43 7.08
N THR A 99 21.02 15.53 6.34
CA THR A 99 20.04 16.59 6.26
C THR A 99 18.94 16.24 5.26
N LEU A 100 17.81 16.94 5.35
CA LEU A 100 16.73 16.83 4.36
C LEU A 100 17.21 17.19 2.95
N GLU A 101 18.10 18.18 2.81
CA GLU A 101 18.74 18.53 1.54
C GLU A 101 19.59 17.37 0.97
N GLY A 102 20.35 16.69 1.85
CA GLY A 102 21.10 15.49 1.47
C GLY A 102 20.19 14.35 1.02
N PHE A 103 19.05 14.16 1.71
CA PHE A 103 18.04 13.19 1.31
C PHE A 103 17.47 13.49 -0.08
N ILE A 104 17.05 14.73 -0.34
CA ILE A 104 16.51 15.15 -1.65
C ILE A 104 17.54 14.88 -2.76
N THR A 105 18.80 15.26 -2.53
CA THR A 105 19.90 15.06 -3.49
C THR A 105 20.15 13.56 -3.77
N GLU A 106 20.09 12.70 -2.75
CA GLU A 106 20.28 11.25 -2.92
C GLU A 106 19.10 10.61 -3.66
N VAL A 107 17.86 11.05 -3.42
CA VAL A 107 16.67 10.61 -4.16
C VAL A 107 16.81 10.98 -5.64
N GLU A 108 17.15 12.24 -5.93
CA GLU A 108 17.37 12.73 -7.30
C GLU A 108 18.48 11.93 -7.99
N LYS A 109 19.61 11.72 -7.32
CA LYS A 109 20.76 11.02 -7.91
C LYS A 109 20.47 9.53 -8.17
N LYS A 110 19.80 8.84 -7.25
CA LYS A 110 19.60 7.39 -7.31
C LYS A 110 18.40 7.00 -8.14
N TYR A 111 17.31 7.76 -8.04
CA TYR A 111 16.04 7.44 -8.66
C TYR A 111 15.65 8.39 -9.79
N ASN A 112 16.39 9.49 -10.00
CA ASN A 112 16.06 10.53 -10.98
C ASN A 112 14.67 11.11 -10.76
N ILE A 113 14.31 11.30 -9.49
CA ILE A 113 13.03 11.85 -9.05
C ILE A 113 13.32 13.10 -8.24
N LYS A 114 12.72 14.22 -8.62
CA LYS A 114 12.78 15.48 -7.88
C LYS A 114 11.60 15.59 -6.90
N PRO A 115 11.84 15.48 -5.58
CA PRO A 115 10.79 15.55 -4.56
C PRO A 115 10.19 16.96 -4.45
N VAL A 116 8.88 17.09 -4.68
CA VAL A 116 8.12 18.33 -4.41
C VAL A 116 7.45 18.29 -3.03
N LEU A 117 6.89 17.14 -2.64
CA LEU A 117 6.30 16.93 -1.32
C LEU A 117 6.89 15.68 -0.70
N ILE A 118 7.35 15.78 0.54
CA ILE A 118 7.78 14.63 1.35
C ILE A 118 6.89 14.55 2.58
N SER A 119 6.28 13.39 2.80
CA SER A 119 5.42 13.14 3.96
C SER A 119 5.70 11.80 4.63
N GLU A 120 5.67 11.80 5.95
CA GLU A 120 5.70 10.62 6.81
C GLU A 120 4.27 10.38 7.33
N GLY A 121 3.55 9.44 6.71
CA GLY A 121 2.13 9.24 6.99
C GLY A 121 1.32 10.52 6.78
N VAL A 122 0.68 11.03 7.85
CA VAL A 122 -0.11 12.28 7.82
C VAL A 122 0.74 13.55 8.02
N LYS A 123 2.02 13.41 8.39
CA LYS A 123 2.90 14.54 8.69
C LYS A 123 3.65 14.96 7.43
N SER A 124 3.37 16.16 6.94
CA SER A 124 4.18 16.77 5.88
C SER A 124 5.53 17.22 6.45
N VAL A 125 6.61 16.64 5.92
CA VAL A 125 7.99 16.91 6.33
C VAL A 125 8.56 18.09 5.55
N TYR A 126 8.29 18.15 4.24
CA TYR A 126 8.82 19.17 3.36
C TYR A 126 7.92 19.45 2.16
N ALA A 127 7.78 20.73 1.83
CA ALA A 127 7.19 21.24 0.60
C ALA A 127 7.73 22.66 0.35
N PRO A 128 8.08 23.04 -0.90
CA PRO A 128 8.66 24.35 -1.22
C PRO A 128 7.83 25.56 -0.78
N TRP A 129 6.50 25.43 -0.77
CA TRP A 129 5.57 26.50 -0.39
C TRP A 129 5.38 26.66 1.13
N MET A 130 5.99 25.81 1.96
CA MET A 130 5.88 25.96 3.41
C MET A 130 6.72 27.15 3.91
N PRO A 131 6.21 27.95 4.86
CA PRO A 131 6.90 29.15 5.35
C PRO A 131 8.24 28.87 6.05
N LYS A 132 8.50 27.60 6.41
CA LYS A 132 9.76 27.15 7.03
C LYS A 132 10.56 26.19 6.15
N ALA A 133 10.21 26.03 4.86
CA ALA A 133 10.82 25.08 3.96
C ALA A 133 12.35 25.22 3.90
N SER A 134 12.86 26.44 3.70
CA SER A 134 14.31 26.70 3.63
C SER A 134 15.04 26.40 4.94
N SER A 135 14.38 26.57 6.09
CA SER A 135 14.94 26.22 7.40
C SER A 135 14.92 24.72 7.68
N GLN A 136 13.93 24.00 7.14
CA GLN A 136 13.81 22.55 7.29
C GLN A 136 14.83 21.78 6.45
N LEU A 137 15.24 22.30 5.29
CA LEU A 137 16.27 21.69 4.43
C LEU A 137 17.58 21.40 5.17
N LYS A 138 17.96 22.30 6.09
CA LYS A 138 19.19 22.20 6.89
C LYS A 138 19.06 21.34 8.15
N ARG A 139 17.84 20.91 8.51
CA ARG A 139 17.61 20.07 9.68
C ARG A 139 17.93 18.62 9.35
N LYS A 140 18.36 17.89 10.37
CA LYS A 140 18.61 16.44 10.27
C LYS A 140 17.29 15.70 10.09
N MET A 141 17.32 14.61 9.32
CA MET A 141 16.13 13.76 9.13
C MET A 141 15.62 13.19 10.46
N ASP A 142 16.51 12.84 11.38
CA ASP A 142 16.15 12.33 12.72
C ASP A 142 15.27 13.32 13.50
N ASP A 143 15.50 14.62 13.37
CA ASP A 143 14.72 15.66 14.06
C ASP A 143 13.36 15.93 13.39
N LEU A 144 13.27 15.62 12.09
CA LEU A 144 12.11 15.89 11.26
C LEU A 144 11.12 14.73 11.25
N LEU A 145 11.63 13.51 11.35
CA LEU A 145 10.83 12.30 11.36
C LEU A 145 10.34 11.97 12.77
N SER A 146 9.24 11.24 12.86
CA SER A 146 8.71 10.77 14.12
C SER A 146 9.56 9.59 14.62
N HIS A 147 10.72 9.90 15.21
CA HIS A 147 11.58 8.90 15.81
C HIS A 147 10.89 8.28 17.03
N LYS A 148 10.18 7.17 16.81
CA LYS A 148 9.68 6.33 17.91
C LYS A 148 10.81 5.42 18.36
N LEU A 149 10.95 5.25 19.68
CA LEU A 149 11.90 4.31 20.28
C LEU A 149 11.72 2.92 19.62
N ASN A 150 12.83 2.30 19.18
CA ASN A 150 12.93 0.99 18.51
C ASN A 150 12.53 0.91 17.02
N VAL A 151 12.42 2.03 16.29
CA VAL A 151 12.17 1.98 14.84
C VAL A 151 13.48 2.09 14.06
N THR A 152 13.76 1.12 13.17
CA THR A 152 14.99 1.09 12.35
C THR A 152 14.87 1.88 11.04
N TYR A 153 13.64 2.07 10.53
CA TYR A 153 13.37 2.79 9.30
C TYR A 153 12.03 3.54 9.34
N SER A 154 11.89 4.56 8.52
CA SER A 154 10.64 5.27 8.27
C SER A 154 10.30 5.21 6.79
N ASP A 155 9.05 4.88 6.46
CA ASP A 155 8.57 4.93 5.08
C ASP A 155 8.05 6.35 4.78
N LEU A 156 8.58 6.94 3.71
CA LEU A 156 8.28 8.29 3.26
C LEU A 156 7.54 8.24 1.92
N VAL A 157 6.44 8.95 1.83
CA VAL A 157 5.73 9.17 0.57
C VAL A 157 6.31 10.44 -0.06
N VAL A 158 6.74 10.31 -1.32
CA VAL A 158 7.32 11.40 -2.09
C VAL A 158 6.43 11.67 -3.29
N LEU A 159 6.00 12.92 -3.45
CA LEU A 159 5.40 13.38 -4.70
C LEU A 159 6.48 13.99 -5.59
N PRO A 160 6.64 13.49 -6.84
CA PRO A 160 7.56 14.05 -7.81
C PRO A 160 7.06 15.41 -8.33
N ASP A 161 7.94 16.20 -8.94
CA ASP A 161 7.54 17.35 -9.76
C ASP A 161 6.91 16.86 -11.07
N ASP A 162 5.72 17.36 -11.39
CA ASP A 162 4.97 16.99 -12.60
C ASP A 162 5.76 17.28 -13.89
N ASN A 163 6.74 18.19 -13.83
CA ASN A 163 7.50 18.63 -14.99
C ASN A 163 8.74 17.78 -15.32
N ASP A 164 9.21 16.92 -14.40
CA ASP A 164 10.46 16.15 -14.55
C ASP A 164 10.24 14.67 -14.86
N MET A 165 9.00 14.30 -15.20
CA MET A 165 8.61 12.91 -15.34
C MET A 165 8.48 12.49 -16.80
N ASP A 166 9.50 11.78 -17.30
CA ASP A 166 9.38 10.74 -18.34
C ASP A 166 8.57 9.53 -17.80
N ILE A 167 7.49 9.79 -17.05
CA ILE A 167 6.49 8.77 -16.75
C ILE A 167 5.69 8.62 -18.03
N GLN A 168 5.90 7.53 -18.75
CA GLN A 168 4.93 7.10 -19.76
C GLN A 168 3.67 6.65 -19.00
N THR A 169 2.76 7.59 -18.74
CA THR A 169 1.42 7.28 -18.28
C THR A 169 0.64 6.76 -19.47
N ASP A 170 0.25 5.48 -19.45
CA ASP A 170 -0.86 4.99 -20.25
C ASP A 170 -2.16 5.64 -19.73
N GLY A 171 -2.34 6.93 -20.07
CA GLY A 171 -3.59 7.67 -20.12
C GLY A 171 -4.46 7.83 -18.87
N ASN A 172 -4.17 7.26 -17.69
CA ASN A 172 -5.17 7.35 -16.61
C ASN A 172 -4.71 7.27 -15.14
N SER A 173 -3.43 7.46 -14.83
CA SER A 173 -3.00 7.66 -13.43
C SER A 173 -1.68 8.40 -13.40
N GLU A 174 -1.59 9.52 -12.67
CA GLU A 174 -0.31 10.08 -12.23
C GLU A 174 0.50 8.94 -11.58
N ALA A 175 1.61 8.52 -12.19
CA ALA A 175 2.38 7.41 -11.64
C ALA A 175 3.11 7.91 -10.39
N THR A 176 2.55 7.58 -9.24
CA THR A 176 3.18 7.88 -7.95
C THR A 176 4.34 6.91 -7.73
N PRO A 177 5.54 7.42 -7.38
CA PRO A 177 6.65 6.55 -7.04
C PRO A 177 6.34 5.69 -5.80
N PRO A 178 6.95 4.50 -5.69
CA PRO A 178 6.83 3.69 -4.50
C PRO A 178 7.33 4.44 -3.27
N PRO A 179 6.87 4.07 -2.06
CA PRO A 179 7.34 4.68 -0.83
C PRO A 179 8.86 4.51 -0.70
N ILE A 180 9.53 5.54 -0.17
CA ILE A 180 10.96 5.55 0.10
C ILE A 180 11.18 5.18 1.56
N ARG A 181 11.71 4.00 1.80
CA ARG A 181 12.18 3.54 3.10
C ARG A 181 13.51 4.19 3.45
N TYR A 182 13.47 5.07 4.45
CA TYR A 182 14.64 5.71 5.02
C TYR A 182 15.10 4.95 6.27
N TYR A 183 16.31 4.38 6.22
CA TYR A 183 16.91 3.72 7.38
C TYR A 183 17.69 4.72 8.23
N PHE A 184 17.38 4.82 9.53
CA PHE A 184 18.00 5.78 10.45
C PHE A 184 19.46 5.40 10.79
N HIS A 185 19.73 4.09 10.88
CA HIS A 185 21.04 3.55 11.26
C HIS A 185 21.36 2.38 10.32
N SER A 186 22.52 2.42 9.65
CA SER A 186 23.07 1.30 8.88
C SER A 186 24.34 0.75 9.52
#